data_AF-A0A9W4CPI3-F1
#
_entry.id   AF-A0A9W4CPI3-F1
#
_cell.length_a   1.000
_cell.length_b   1.000
_cell.length_c   1.000
_cell.angle_alpha   90.00
_cell.angle_beta   90.00
_cell.angle_gamma   90.00
#
_symmetry.space_group_name_H-M   'P 1'
#
loop_
_entity.id
_entity.type
_entity.pdbx_description
1 polymer ?
#
loop_
_entity_poly.entity_id
_entity_poly.type
_entity_poly.pdbx_seq_one_letter_code
_entity_poly.pdbx_strand_id
1 'polypeptide(L)'
;MYRKDEQQKTPPEEFKLPFEGKLSEENRWVIMAQWIPWEEFEVEYAELFSSVMGAPAKTFRMALGALIIKEKLGISDRETVEQIKENPYLQYFIGLSEYRNEAPFDASMLVHFRTRINVNLVNKVNRLMVKRMREASSEPASENQSEAEEGSERKNRGKLIADATCAPADITYPTDLKILNKAREQTEKIIDSLHKSRQDKSEKKPRTYRKTARKDYLEVAKQRRPSRQKRRKAVKKQLQYIKRNLGHK
;
A
#
# COMPACT_ATOMS: atom_id res chain seq x y z
N MET A 1 -36.15 7.57 19.24
CA MET A 1 -37.11 6.87 18.36
C MET A 1 -36.88 7.33 16.94
N TYR A 2 -36.63 6.42 16.00
CA TYR A 2 -36.62 6.73 14.57
C TYR A 2 -38.07 6.97 14.13
N ARG A 3 -38.38 8.17 13.61
CA ARG A 3 -39.69 8.47 13.03
C ARG A 3 -39.66 8.01 11.57
N LYS A 4 -40.51 7.05 11.22
CA LYS A 4 -40.71 6.63 9.83
C LYS A 4 -41.60 7.67 9.16
N ASP A 5 -41.00 8.51 8.34
CA ASP A 5 -41.75 9.24 7.32
C ASP A 5 -42.01 8.28 6.15
N GLU A 6 -43.20 8.32 5.56
CA GLU A 6 -43.56 7.52 4.38
C GLU A 6 -42.75 8.03 3.18
N GLN A 7 -41.59 7.42 2.94
CA GLN A 7 -40.75 7.73 1.79
C GLN A 7 -41.43 7.20 0.51
N GLN A 8 -41.87 8.13 -0.34
CA GLN A 8 -42.33 7.80 -1.69
C GLN A 8 -41.16 7.20 -2.48
N LYS A 9 -41.37 6.02 -3.07
CA LYS A 9 -40.39 5.39 -3.95
C LYS A 9 -40.33 6.17 -5.25
N THR A 10 -39.31 7.02 -5.41
CA THR A 10 -39.08 7.73 -6.67
C THR A 10 -38.57 6.74 -7.73
N PRO A 11 -39.25 6.55 -8.87
CA PRO A 11 -38.72 5.77 -9.97
C PRO A 11 -37.48 6.47 -10.57
N PRO A 12 -36.54 5.72 -11.18
CA PRO A 12 -35.31 6.30 -11.75
C PRO A 12 -35.55 7.42 -12.76
N GLU A 13 -36.66 7.37 -13.49
CA GLU A 13 -37.04 8.35 -14.53
C GLU A 13 -37.45 9.70 -13.94
N GLU A 14 -37.99 9.73 -12.72
CA GLU A 14 -38.37 10.95 -12.00
C GLU A 14 -37.24 11.46 -11.10
N PHE A 15 -36.14 10.72 -11.00
CA PHE A 15 -34.97 11.13 -10.24
C PHE A 15 -34.28 12.29 -10.96
N LYS A 16 -34.52 13.50 -10.48
CA LYS A 16 -33.88 14.70 -11.00
C LYS A 16 -32.37 14.61 -10.77
N LEU A 17 -31.60 14.70 -11.85
CA LEU A 17 -30.16 14.93 -11.83
C LEU A 17 -29.93 16.43 -12.01
N PRO A 18 -29.87 17.25 -10.94
CA PRO A 18 -29.57 18.68 -11.05
C PRO A 18 -28.08 18.90 -11.35
N PHE A 19 -27.58 18.25 -12.40
CA PHE A 19 -26.23 18.46 -12.89
C PHE A 19 -26.30 19.66 -13.83
N GLU A 20 -26.04 20.86 -13.31
CA GLU A 20 -26.03 22.14 -14.04
C GLU A 20 -24.83 22.26 -15.03
N GLY A 21 -24.41 21.14 -15.62
CA GLY A 21 -23.44 21.09 -16.72
C GLY A 21 -21.98 21.32 -16.35
N LYS A 22 -21.64 21.66 -15.11
CA LYS A 22 -20.24 21.87 -14.68
C LYS A 22 -19.85 20.98 -13.51
N LEU A 23 -18.65 20.42 -13.60
CA LEU A 23 -18.01 19.71 -12.49
C LEU A 23 -17.57 20.72 -11.44
N SER A 24 -17.78 20.43 -10.16
CA SER A 24 -17.23 21.23 -9.08
C SER A 24 -15.70 21.15 -9.08
N GLU A 25 -15.04 22.30 -9.16
CA GLU A 25 -13.58 22.43 -9.09
C GLU A 25 -13.03 22.02 -7.72
N GLU A 26 -13.85 22.12 -6.67
CA GLU A 26 -13.49 21.73 -5.30
C GLU A 26 -13.46 20.21 -5.08
N ASN A 27 -13.92 19.43 -6.07
CA ASN A 27 -13.91 17.98 -5.94
C ASN A 27 -12.47 17.46 -5.88
N ARG A 28 -12.20 16.57 -4.92
CA ARG A 28 -10.88 15.94 -4.71
C ARG A 28 -10.24 15.40 -5.99
N TRP A 29 -11.02 14.86 -6.93
CA TRP A 29 -10.52 14.30 -8.18
C TRP A 29 -10.14 15.37 -9.19
N VAL A 30 -10.91 16.46 -9.25
CA VAL A 30 -10.62 17.59 -10.14
C VAL A 30 -9.34 18.30 -9.69
N ILE A 31 -9.23 18.57 -8.39
CA ILE A 31 -8.01 19.13 -7.79
C ILE A 31 -6.82 18.21 -8.11
N MET A 32 -6.93 16.91 -7.86
CA MET A 32 -5.84 15.97 -8.11
C MET A 32 -5.42 15.92 -9.59
N ALA A 33 -6.36 16.02 -10.53
CA ALA A 33 -6.05 16.06 -11.95
C ALA A 33 -5.20 17.28 -12.34
N GLN A 34 -5.42 18.43 -11.70
CA GLN A 34 -4.67 19.66 -11.99
C GLN A 34 -3.19 19.57 -11.55
N TRP A 35 -2.90 18.87 -10.45
CA TRP A 35 -1.54 18.76 -9.91
C TRP A 35 -0.64 17.79 -10.68
N ILE A 36 -1.21 16.82 -11.39
CA ILE A 36 -0.45 15.77 -12.07
C ILE A 36 0.03 16.27 -13.45
N PRO A 37 1.35 16.30 -13.76
CA PRO A 37 1.87 16.56 -15.10
C PRO A 37 1.49 15.44 -16.07
N TRP A 38 0.34 15.51 -16.73
CA TRP A 38 -0.03 14.46 -17.68
C TRP A 38 0.82 14.47 -18.95
N GLU A 39 1.10 15.65 -19.50
CA GLU A 39 1.76 15.84 -20.80
C GLU A 39 3.21 15.32 -20.83
N GLU A 40 3.99 15.59 -19.78
CA GLU A 40 5.39 15.17 -19.70
C GLU A 40 5.55 13.66 -19.75
N PHE A 41 4.63 12.93 -19.12
CA PHE A 41 4.68 11.48 -19.05
C PHE A 41 3.95 10.78 -20.20
N GLU A 42 3.08 11.48 -20.93
CA GLU A 42 2.46 10.93 -22.14
C GLU A 42 3.53 10.64 -23.21
N VAL A 43 4.56 11.49 -23.32
CA VAL A 43 5.68 11.27 -24.25
C VAL A 43 6.45 9.98 -23.90
N GLU A 44 6.87 9.85 -22.64
CA GLU A 44 7.58 8.65 -22.15
C GLU A 44 6.71 7.38 -22.26
N TYR A 45 5.40 7.51 -22.08
CA TYR A 45 4.47 6.41 -22.22
C TYR A 45 4.29 6.01 -23.68
N ALA A 46 4.21 6.97 -24.60
CA ALA A 46 4.05 6.73 -26.04
C ALA A 46 5.25 5.96 -26.63
N GLU A 47 6.47 6.20 -26.14
CA GLU A 47 7.68 5.46 -26.54
C GLU A 47 7.60 3.95 -26.28
N LEU A 48 6.74 3.49 -25.36
CA LEU A 48 6.54 2.08 -25.07
C LEU A 48 5.72 1.35 -26.15
N PHE A 49 5.15 2.08 -27.10
CA PHE A 49 4.29 1.55 -28.14
C PHE A 49 4.93 1.65 -29.53
N SER A 50 4.60 0.67 -30.37
CA SER A 50 4.93 0.76 -31.80
C SER A 50 4.04 1.82 -32.45
N SER A 51 4.64 2.72 -33.22
CA SER A 51 3.93 3.74 -33.98
C SER A 51 3.20 3.20 -35.22
N VAL A 52 3.52 1.98 -35.66
CA VAL A 52 3.11 1.46 -36.98
C VAL A 52 2.12 0.30 -36.89
N MET A 53 2.15 -0.49 -35.81
CA MET A 53 1.40 -1.75 -35.73
C MET A 53 0.68 -1.93 -34.38
N GLY A 54 -0.61 -2.25 -34.45
CA GLY A 54 -1.43 -2.66 -33.31
C GLY A 54 -2.74 -1.88 -33.15
N ALA A 55 -3.55 -2.29 -32.17
CA ALA A 55 -4.72 -1.53 -31.75
C ALA A 55 -4.29 -0.24 -31.05
N PRO A 56 -5.05 0.88 -31.19
CA PRO A 56 -4.71 2.15 -30.57
C PRO A 56 -4.61 1.99 -29.05
N ALA A 57 -3.48 2.43 -28.48
CA ALA A 57 -3.27 2.41 -27.05
C ALA A 57 -4.19 3.44 -26.36
N LYS A 58 -4.57 3.15 -25.12
CA LYS A 58 -5.23 4.12 -24.25
C LYS A 58 -4.20 5.15 -23.78
N THR A 59 -4.64 6.39 -23.54
CA THR A 59 -3.77 7.49 -23.11
C THR A 59 -3.14 7.21 -21.75
N PHE A 60 -1.99 7.84 -21.48
CA PHE A 60 -1.32 7.73 -20.19
C PHE A 60 -2.22 8.20 -19.04
N ARG A 61 -2.93 9.32 -19.24
CA ARG A 61 -3.89 9.84 -18.26
C ARG A 61 -4.96 8.82 -17.88
N MET A 62 -5.45 8.05 -18.86
CA MET A 62 -6.45 7.01 -18.60
C MET A 62 -5.84 5.84 -17.81
N ALA A 63 -4.66 5.38 -18.22
CA ALA A 63 -3.98 4.27 -17.58
C ALA A 63 -3.57 4.57 -16.13
N LEU A 64 -2.86 5.67 -15.90
CA LEU A 64 -2.41 6.08 -14.57
C LEU A 64 -3.61 6.50 -13.70
N GLY A 65 -4.56 7.24 -14.27
CA GLY A 65 -5.76 7.68 -13.55
C GLY A 65 -6.56 6.51 -12.99
N ALA A 66 -6.77 5.46 -13.79
CA ALA A 66 -7.47 4.26 -13.34
C ALA A 66 -6.72 3.51 -12.22
N LEU A 67 -5.38 3.45 -12.28
CA LEU A 67 -4.58 2.85 -11.21
C LEU A 67 -4.66 3.65 -9.91
N ILE A 68 -4.62 4.98 -10.00
CA ILE A 68 -4.75 5.85 -8.82
C ILE A 68 -6.13 5.69 -8.18
N ILE A 69 -7.20 5.65 -8.99
CA ILE A 69 -8.57 5.47 -8.48
C ILE A 69 -8.69 4.15 -7.72
N LYS A 70 -8.17 3.07 -8.31
CA LYS A 70 -8.18 1.75 -7.66
C LYS A 70 -7.48 1.79 -6.30
N GLU A 71 -6.25 2.31 -6.24
CA GLU A 71 -5.46 2.35 -5.00
C GLU A 71 -6.07 3.28 -3.95
N LYS A 72 -6.66 4.40 -4.36
CA LYS A 72 -7.30 5.36 -3.46
C LYS A 72 -8.61 4.84 -2.86
N LEU A 73 -9.39 4.09 -3.62
CA LEU A 73 -10.66 3.53 -3.18
C LEU A 73 -10.52 2.12 -2.56
N GLY A 74 -9.40 1.42 -2.81
CA GLY A 74 -9.17 0.08 -2.27
C GLY A 74 -10.08 -1.00 -2.87
N ILE A 75 -10.52 -0.80 -4.11
CA ILE A 75 -11.54 -1.63 -4.78
C ILE A 75 -10.92 -2.62 -5.80
N SER A 76 -11.73 -3.56 -6.28
CA SER A 76 -11.32 -4.54 -7.29
C SER A 76 -11.19 -3.92 -8.69
N ASP A 77 -10.51 -4.61 -9.61
CA ASP A 77 -10.33 -4.13 -11.00
C ASP A 77 -11.67 -3.96 -11.73
N ARG A 78 -12.62 -4.89 -11.52
CA ARG A 78 -13.96 -4.82 -12.12
C ARG A 78 -14.77 -3.68 -11.53
N GLU A 79 -14.77 -3.58 -10.20
CA GLU A 79 -15.44 -2.50 -9.47
C GLU A 79 -14.90 -1.13 -9.89
N THR A 80 -13.59 -1.01 -10.13
CA THR A 80 -12.98 0.25 -10.57
C THR A 80 -13.60 0.73 -11.89
N VAL A 81 -13.81 -0.18 -12.84
CA VAL A 81 -14.40 0.16 -14.14
C VAL A 81 -15.87 0.57 -13.99
N GLU A 82 -16.64 -0.12 -13.14
CA GLU A 82 -18.04 0.23 -12.84
C GLU A 82 -18.15 1.59 -12.17
N GLN A 83 -17.30 1.87 -11.17
CA GLN A 83 -17.24 3.17 -10.50
C GLN A 83 -16.92 4.31 -11.48
N ILE A 84 -16.00 4.08 -12.42
CA ILE A 84 -15.68 5.07 -13.46
C ILE A 84 -16.88 5.29 -14.39
N LYS A 85 -17.61 4.24 -14.76
CA LYS A 85 -18.81 4.35 -15.59
C LYS A 85 -19.91 5.17 -14.90
N GLU A 86 -20.09 5.00 -13.60
CA GLU A 86 -21.16 5.64 -12.83
C GLU A 86 -20.85 7.09 -12.45
N ASN A 87 -19.56 7.46 -12.31
CA ASN A 87 -19.18 8.75 -11.72
C ASN A 87 -18.52 9.73 -12.72
N PRO A 88 -19.17 10.88 -13.02
CA PRO A 88 -18.61 11.91 -13.91
C PRO A 88 -17.24 12.46 -13.49
N TYR A 89 -16.97 12.60 -12.19
CA TYR A 89 -15.70 13.11 -11.68
C TYR A 89 -14.53 12.16 -11.98
N LEU A 90 -14.79 10.84 -11.95
CA LEU A 90 -13.78 9.83 -12.27
C LEU A 90 -13.49 9.80 -13.77
N GLN A 91 -14.51 9.98 -14.60
CA GLN A 91 -14.33 10.09 -16.05
C GLN A 91 -13.48 11.31 -16.42
N TYR A 92 -13.74 12.46 -15.80
CA TYR A 92 -12.89 13.64 -15.95
C TYR A 92 -11.45 13.38 -15.50
N PHE A 93 -11.25 12.74 -14.34
CA PHE A 93 -9.92 12.44 -13.82
C PHE A 93 -9.08 11.62 -14.83
N ILE A 94 -9.71 10.62 -15.44
CA ILE A 94 -9.13 9.73 -16.45
C ILE A 94 -8.92 10.41 -17.82
N GLY A 95 -9.49 11.60 -18.01
CA GLY A 95 -9.28 12.44 -19.19
C GLY A 95 -10.37 12.35 -20.25
N LEU A 96 -11.57 11.90 -19.89
CA LEU A 96 -12.74 12.00 -20.77
C LEU A 96 -13.30 13.43 -20.71
N SER A 97 -13.69 13.96 -21.87
CA SER A 97 -14.26 15.31 -22.00
C SER A 97 -15.74 15.37 -21.63
N GLU A 98 -16.45 14.26 -21.78
CA GLU A 98 -17.89 14.16 -21.63
C GLU A 98 -18.25 12.89 -20.85
N TYR A 99 -19.34 12.96 -20.11
CA TYR A 99 -19.88 11.79 -19.42
C TYR A 99 -20.42 10.78 -20.43
N ARG A 100 -20.00 9.52 -20.30
CA ARG A 100 -20.51 8.39 -21.08
C ARG A 100 -20.94 7.28 -20.13
N ASN A 101 -22.15 6.76 -20.32
CA ASN A 101 -22.66 5.63 -19.53
C ASN A 101 -22.18 4.28 -20.11
N GLU A 102 -20.91 4.20 -20.47
CA GLU A 102 -20.25 3.02 -21.04
C GLU A 102 -18.92 2.79 -20.34
N ALA A 103 -18.47 1.54 -20.29
CA ALA A 103 -17.18 1.21 -19.71
C ALA A 103 -16.04 1.74 -20.60
N PRO A 104 -15.11 2.57 -20.10
CA PRO A 104 -14.06 3.17 -20.93
C PRO A 104 -13.02 2.16 -21.44
N PHE A 105 -12.85 1.06 -20.72
CA PHE A 105 -11.96 -0.06 -21.06
C PHE A 105 -12.39 -1.33 -20.31
N ASP A 106 -11.92 -2.49 -20.76
CA ASP A 106 -12.13 -3.76 -20.06
C ASP A 106 -11.24 -3.88 -18.82
N ALA A 107 -11.75 -4.50 -17.74
CA ALA A 107 -11.03 -4.63 -16.47
C ALA A 107 -9.66 -5.31 -16.62
N SER A 108 -9.49 -6.19 -17.62
CA SER A 108 -8.22 -6.86 -17.91
C SER A 108 -7.12 -5.86 -18.31
N MET A 109 -7.48 -4.69 -18.84
CA MET A 109 -6.52 -3.64 -19.21
C MET A 109 -5.73 -3.10 -18.02
N LEU A 110 -6.30 -3.12 -16.81
CA LEU A 110 -5.59 -2.67 -15.60
C LEU A 110 -4.36 -3.52 -15.30
N VAL A 111 -4.37 -4.81 -15.65
CA VAL A 111 -3.19 -5.67 -15.54
C VAL A 111 -2.09 -5.18 -16.47
N HIS A 112 -2.43 -4.88 -17.73
CA HIS A 112 -1.47 -4.35 -18.69
C HIS A 112 -0.94 -2.97 -18.30
N PHE A 113 -1.78 -2.10 -17.72
CA PHE A 113 -1.34 -0.81 -17.21
C PHE A 113 -0.29 -0.95 -16.10
N ARG A 114 -0.47 -1.90 -15.16
CA ARG A 114 0.52 -2.16 -14.10
C ARG A 114 1.83 -2.70 -14.64
N THR A 115 1.78 -3.54 -15.68
CA THR A 115 3.01 -4.06 -16.30
C THR A 115 3.78 -2.98 -17.04
N ARG A 116 3.08 -2.00 -17.64
CA ARG A 116 3.71 -0.91 -18.41
C ARG A 116 4.17 0.25 -17.53
N ILE A 117 3.38 0.62 -16.52
CA ILE A 117 3.67 1.73 -15.60
C ILE A 117 4.59 1.21 -14.50
N ASN A 118 5.89 1.32 -14.75
CA ASN A 118 6.93 0.90 -13.82
C ASN A 118 6.97 1.77 -12.55
N VAL A 119 7.46 1.18 -11.46
CA VAL A 119 7.68 1.88 -10.18
C VAL A 119 8.56 3.13 -10.35
N ASN A 120 9.53 3.08 -11.28
CA ASN A 120 10.39 4.21 -11.59
C ASN A 120 9.61 5.39 -12.17
N LEU A 121 8.63 5.13 -13.06
CA LEU A 121 7.79 6.15 -13.67
C LEU A 121 6.90 6.80 -12.60
N VAL A 122 6.26 5.99 -11.75
CA VAL A 122 5.44 6.47 -10.63
C VAL A 122 6.25 7.32 -9.66
N ASN A 123 7.48 6.89 -9.33
CA ASN A 123 8.37 7.66 -8.46
C ASN A 123 8.79 8.99 -9.10
N LYS A 124 8.97 9.02 -10.42
CA LYS A 124 9.28 10.25 -11.16
C LYS A 124 8.08 11.21 -11.13
N VAL A 125 6.86 10.72 -11.35
CA VAL A 125 5.62 11.49 -11.21
C VAL A 125 5.52 12.11 -9.82
N ASN A 126 5.72 11.30 -8.76
CA ASN A 126 5.66 11.78 -7.39
C ASN A 126 6.71 12.86 -7.10
N ARG A 127 7.94 12.69 -7.60
CA ARG A 127 9.00 13.71 -7.44
C ARG A 127 8.63 15.03 -8.09
N LEU A 128 8.09 15.00 -9.31
CA LEU A 128 7.67 16.21 -10.02
C LEU A 128 6.47 16.87 -9.35
N MET A 129 5.50 16.09 -8.90
CA MET A 129 4.35 16.59 -8.15
C MET A 129 4.79 17.31 -6.85
N VAL A 130 5.70 16.71 -6.09
CA VAL A 130 6.25 17.34 -4.87
C VAL A 130 7.07 18.58 -5.19
N LYS A 131 7.84 18.57 -6.29
CA LYS A 131 8.60 19.74 -6.75
C LYS A 131 7.67 20.91 -7.07
N ARG A 132 6.62 20.68 -7.87
CA ARG A 132 5.60 21.71 -8.18
C ARG A 132 4.86 22.22 -6.95
N MET A 133 4.49 21.33 -6.03
CA MET A 133 3.84 21.76 -4.79
C MET A 133 4.74 22.67 -3.94
N ARG A 134 6.05 22.39 -3.90
CA ARG A 134 7.02 23.25 -3.20
C ARG A 134 7.18 24.58 -3.90
N GLU A 135 7.28 24.58 -5.23
CA GLU A 135 7.40 25.78 -6.05
C GLU A 135 6.16 26.68 -5.90
N ALA A 136 4.96 26.11 -6.00
CA ALA A 136 3.69 26.81 -5.77
C ALA A 136 3.51 27.32 -4.33
N SER A 137 4.19 26.69 -3.36
CA SER A 137 4.22 27.18 -1.96
C SER A 137 5.32 28.21 -1.71
N SER A 138 6.26 28.40 -2.65
CA SER A 138 7.43 29.26 -2.52
C SER A 138 7.41 30.52 -3.40
N GLU A 139 6.39 30.70 -4.24
CA GLU A 139 6.13 31.98 -4.92
C GLU A 139 5.18 32.87 -4.08
N PRO A 140 5.37 34.21 -4.14
CA PRO A 140 5.51 35.01 -2.94
C PRO A 140 4.18 35.56 -2.40
N ALA A 141 4.08 35.62 -1.08
CA ALA A 141 3.24 36.62 -0.44
C ALA A 141 3.70 38.00 -0.95
N SER A 142 2.74 38.78 -1.43
CA SER A 142 2.85 40.18 -1.87
C SER A 142 3.98 40.97 -1.21
N GLU A 143 4.84 41.55 -2.05
CA GLU A 143 5.50 42.81 -1.69
C GLU A 143 4.42 43.88 -1.50
N ASN A 144 4.08 44.13 -0.24
CA ASN A 144 3.89 45.48 0.27
C ASN A 144 4.15 45.41 1.77
N GLN A 145 5.42 45.67 2.11
CA GLN A 145 5.87 45.93 3.48
C GLN A 145 5.17 47.20 3.98
N SER A 146 4.42 47.06 5.06
CA SER A 146 4.36 48.09 6.09
C SER A 146 4.60 47.41 7.44
N GLU A 147 5.46 48.05 8.21
CA GLU A 147 6.09 47.59 9.43
C GLU A 147 5.08 47.32 10.55
N ALA A 148 5.28 46.25 11.32
CA ALA A 148 4.95 46.19 12.75
C ALA A 148 5.45 44.87 13.37
N GLU A 149 6.50 45.02 14.18
CA GLU A 149 6.75 44.46 15.51
C GLU A 149 6.20 43.08 15.95
N GLU A 150 7.15 42.38 16.58
CA GLU A 150 7.04 41.57 17.79
C GLU A 150 6.36 40.19 17.78
N GLY A 151 7.18 39.21 18.20
CA GLY A 151 6.74 38.23 19.19
C GLY A 151 5.94 37.04 18.67
N SER A 152 6.59 36.10 17.98
CA SER A 152 6.19 34.70 18.20
C SER A 152 7.37 33.75 18.02
N GLU A 153 7.56 32.93 19.05
CA GLU A 153 8.46 31.79 19.19
C GLU A 153 9.02 31.26 17.88
N ARG A 154 10.35 31.16 17.80
CA ARG A 154 11.06 30.47 16.71
C ARG A 154 10.55 29.03 16.62
N LYS A 155 9.50 28.80 15.82
CA LYS A 155 9.01 27.45 15.50
C LYS A 155 10.19 26.69 14.90
N ASN A 156 10.54 25.58 15.53
CA ASN A 156 11.69 24.74 15.20
C ASN A 156 11.80 24.55 13.67
N ARG A 157 12.75 25.27 13.03
CA ARG A 157 13.07 25.12 11.61
C ARG A 157 13.97 23.91 11.39
N GLY A 158 13.51 22.77 11.89
CA GLY A 158 14.12 21.47 11.66
C GLY A 158 13.41 20.75 10.52
N LYS A 159 14.15 19.99 9.72
CA LYS A 159 13.58 19.06 8.74
C LYS A 159 12.87 17.95 9.53
N LEU A 160 11.54 17.99 9.61
CA LEU A 160 10.76 16.91 10.19
C LEU A 160 10.79 15.73 9.21
N ILE A 161 11.70 14.77 9.47
CA ILE A 161 11.76 13.50 8.74
C ILE A 161 10.60 12.64 9.27
N ALA A 162 9.41 12.85 8.72
CA ALA A 162 8.27 11.97 8.96
C ALA A 162 8.35 10.81 7.95
N ASP A 163 9.02 9.72 8.32
CA ASP A 163 9.00 8.47 7.56
C ASP A 163 7.61 7.82 7.68
N ALA A 164 6.67 8.26 6.84
CA ALA A 164 5.36 7.65 6.70
C ALA A 164 5.29 6.79 5.43
N THR A 165 6.16 5.77 5.35
CA THR A 165 5.96 4.46 4.69
C THR A 165 7.31 3.78 4.54
N CYS A 166 7.78 3.13 5.60
CA CYS A 166 8.78 2.07 5.49
C CYS A 166 8.61 1.16 6.71
N ALA A 167 7.43 0.56 6.86
CA ALA A 167 7.38 -0.71 7.55
C ALA A 167 7.95 -1.73 6.54
N PRO A 168 9.18 -2.25 6.70
CA PRO A 168 9.56 -3.42 5.93
C PRO A 168 8.52 -4.48 6.26
N ALA A 169 7.77 -4.93 5.27
CA ALA A 169 7.03 -6.16 5.35
C ALA A 169 8.03 -7.33 5.34
N ASP A 170 9.00 -7.34 6.26
CA ASP A 170 9.83 -8.50 6.61
C ASP A 170 9.01 -9.51 7.43
N ILE A 171 7.69 -9.56 7.17
CA ILE A 171 6.81 -10.61 7.64
C ILE A 171 7.04 -11.77 6.67
N THR A 172 8.11 -12.53 6.92
CA THR A 172 8.35 -13.75 6.16
C THR A 172 7.13 -14.67 6.26
N TYR A 173 6.70 -15.26 5.15
CA TYR A 173 5.54 -16.15 5.12
C TYR A 173 5.57 -17.18 6.28
N PRO A 174 4.51 -17.26 7.10
CA PRO A 174 4.49 -18.07 8.30
C PRO A 174 4.44 -19.55 7.92
N THR A 175 5.58 -20.23 7.98
CA THR A 175 5.63 -21.69 7.87
C THR A 175 5.72 -22.29 9.26
N ASP A 176 5.01 -23.40 9.51
CA ASP A 176 5.02 -24.11 10.79
C ASP A 176 6.44 -24.32 11.34
N LEU A 177 7.36 -24.68 10.45
CA LEU A 177 8.76 -24.93 10.80
C LEU A 177 9.48 -23.66 11.30
N LYS A 178 9.24 -22.49 10.68
CA LYS A 178 9.79 -21.21 11.13
C LYS A 178 9.17 -20.78 12.46
N ILE A 179 7.84 -20.88 12.59
CA ILE A 179 7.11 -20.51 13.80
C ILE A 179 7.60 -21.35 14.98
N LEU A 180 7.73 -22.67 14.79
CA LEU A 180 8.22 -23.56 15.84
C LEU A 180 9.68 -23.31 16.22
N ASN A 181 10.56 -22.97 15.27
CA ASN A 181 11.92 -22.58 15.64
C ASN A 181 11.94 -21.29 16.47
N LYS A 182 11.11 -20.29 16.11
CA LYS A 182 10.98 -19.06 16.89
C LYS A 182 10.45 -19.36 18.30
N ALA A 183 9.43 -20.21 18.43
CA ALA A 183 8.92 -20.65 19.73
C ALA A 183 9.99 -21.36 20.57
N ARG A 184 10.77 -22.27 19.96
CA ARG A 184 11.91 -22.94 20.62
C ARG A 184 12.90 -21.91 21.18
N GLU A 185 13.35 -20.97 20.37
CA GLU A 185 14.31 -19.93 20.80
C GLU A 185 13.75 -19.08 21.95
N GLN A 186 12.45 -18.77 21.93
CA GLN A 186 11.80 -18.05 23.04
C GLN A 186 11.76 -18.87 24.32
N THR A 187 11.37 -20.16 24.25
CA THR A 187 11.40 -21.04 25.45
C THR A 187 12.80 -21.17 26.03
N GLU A 188 13.83 -21.20 25.19
CA GLU A 188 15.23 -21.22 25.61
C GLU A 188 15.63 -19.94 26.34
N LYS A 189 15.21 -18.77 25.83
CA LYS A 189 15.42 -17.48 26.50
C LYS A 189 14.69 -17.40 27.84
N ILE A 190 13.47 -17.92 27.92
CA ILE A 190 12.71 -17.98 29.17
C ILE A 190 13.48 -18.81 30.20
N ILE A 191 13.95 -20.01 29.84
CA ILE A 191 14.78 -20.84 30.73
C ILE A 191 16.03 -20.10 31.19
N ASP A 192 16.69 -19.34 30.31
CA ASP A 192 17.87 -18.54 30.68
C ASP A 192 17.53 -17.42 31.66
N SER A 193 16.42 -16.71 31.42
CA SER A 193 15.98 -15.62 32.28
C SER A 193 15.59 -16.12 33.67
N LEU A 194 14.85 -17.24 33.74
CA LEU A 194 14.42 -17.84 34.99
C LEU A 194 15.62 -18.35 35.79
N HIS A 195 16.58 -19.03 35.13
CA HIS A 195 17.79 -19.51 35.79
C HIS A 195 18.65 -18.35 36.33
N LYS A 196 18.79 -17.24 35.59
CA LYS A 196 19.49 -16.04 36.07
C LYS A 196 18.80 -15.36 37.25
N SER A 197 17.47 -15.37 37.28
CA SER A 197 16.68 -14.75 38.35
C SER A 197 16.62 -15.57 39.64
N ARG A 198 16.96 -16.86 39.60
CA ARG A 198 17.05 -17.69 40.81
C ARG A 198 18.26 -17.26 41.63
N GLN A 199 18.02 -16.89 42.90
CA GLN A 199 19.06 -16.52 43.87
C GLN A 199 19.94 -17.72 44.26
N ASP A 200 19.36 -18.93 44.24
CA ASP A 200 20.06 -20.18 44.53
C ASP A 200 20.84 -20.67 43.31
N LYS A 201 22.14 -20.38 43.27
CA LYS A 201 23.05 -20.78 42.18
C LYS A 201 23.49 -22.26 42.27
N SER A 202 23.04 -23.01 43.27
CA SER A 202 23.47 -24.38 43.53
C SER A 202 22.89 -25.39 42.52
N GLU A 203 21.73 -25.09 41.93
CA GLU A 203 21.09 -25.96 40.94
C GLU A 203 21.64 -25.75 39.52
N LYS A 204 22.10 -26.86 38.92
CA LYS A 204 22.61 -26.88 37.55
C LYS A 204 21.48 -26.57 36.57
N LYS A 205 21.77 -25.68 35.61
CA LYS A 205 20.83 -25.29 34.56
C LYS A 205 20.25 -26.50 33.81
N PRO A 206 18.94 -26.54 33.53
CA PRO A 206 18.32 -27.58 32.73
C PRO A 206 18.99 -27.76 31.36
N ARG A 207 19.22 -29.00 30.97
CA ARG A 207 19.91 -29.33 29.71
C ARG A 207 19.04 -28.99 28.50
N THR A 208 19.45 -27.97 27.75
CA THR A 208 18.83 -27.60 26.46
C THR A 208 19.65 -28.06 25.26
N TYR A 209 19.00 -28.61 24.23
CA TYR A 209 19.64 -29.12 23.00
C TYR A 209 19.81 -28.05 21.90
N ARG A 210 20.15 -26.81 22.27
CA ARG A 210 20.08 -25.65 21.37
C ARG A 210 20.90 -25.82 20.09
N LYS A 211 22.12 -26.33 20.24
CA LYS A 211 23.04 -26.58 19.11
C LYS A 211 22.47 -27.62 18.14
N THR A 212 21.98 -28.74 18.68
CA THR A 212 21.38 -29.83 17.89
C THR A 212 20.09 -29.39 17.21
N ALA A 213 19.19 -28.72 17.95
CA ALA A 213 17.91 -28.26 17.42
C ALA A 213 18.07 -27.20 16.32
N ARG A 214 19.07 -26.32 16.45
CA ARG A 214 19.41 -25.35 15.41
C ARG A 214 20.01 -26.02 14.17
N LYS A 215 20.88 -27.02 14.33
CA LYS A 215 21.43 -27.80 13.21
C LYS A 215 20.31 -28.49 12.42
N ASP A 216 19.40 -29.16 13.12
CA ASP A 216 18.26 -29.86 12.53
C ASP A 216 17.28 -28.91 11.81
N TYR A 217 17.08 -27.69 12.33
CA TYR A 217 16.32 -26.65 11.64
C TYR A 217 17.01 -26.19 10.35
N LEU A 218 18.31 -25.87 10.43
CA LEU A 218 19.08 -25.35 9.29
C LEU A 218 19.18 -26.36 8.15
N GLU A 219 19.27 -27.65 8.45
CA GLU A 219 19.30 -28.72 7.43
C GLU A 219 18.08 -28.67 6.51
N VAL A 220 16.90 -28.35 7.06
CA VAL A 220 15.64 -28.31 6.32
C VAL A 220 15.38 -26.92 5.75
N ALA A 221 15.71 -25.87 6.49
CA ALA A 221 15.51 -24.48 6.06
C ALA A 221 16.39 -24.08 4.86
N LYS A 222 17.58 -24.70 4.71
CA LYS A 222 18.48 -24.46 3.57
C LYS A 222 18.05 -25.18 2.28
N GLN A 223 17.08 -26.09 2.34
CA GLN A 223 16.63 -26.83 1.15
C GLN A 223 15.63 -25.99 0.35
N ARG A 224 15.88 -25.82 -0.96
CA ARG A 224 14.99 -25.07 -1.86
C ARG A 224 13.59 -25.70 -1.97
N ARG A 225 13.50 -27.04 -1.97
CA ARG A 225 12.23 -27.79 -2.05
C ARG A 225 12.27 -29.05 -1.16
N PRO A 226 12.00 -28.93 0.16
CA PRO A 226 12.01 -30.08 1.06
C PRO A 226 10.77 -30.96 0.82
N SER A 227 10.96 -32.29 0.73
CA SER A 227 9.86 -33.25 0.62
C SER A 227 8.88 -33.18 1.80
N ARG A 228 7.60 -33.51 1.57
CA ARG A 228 6.54 -33.51 2.59
C ARG A 228 6.91 -34.36 3.82
N GLN A 229 7.54 -35.52 3.61
CA GLN A 229 8.00 -36.39 4.70
C GLN A 229 9.10 -35.73 5.55
N LYS A 230 10.08 -35.08 4.91
CA LYS A 230 11.15 -34.35 5.60
C LYS A 230 10.60 -33.18 6.41
N ARG A 231 9.67 -32.39 5.83
CA ARG A 231 8.99 -31.30 6.54
C ARG A 231 8.26 -31.81 7.79
N ARG A 232 7.48 -32.89 7.68
CA ARG A 232 6.76 -33.49 8.82
C ARG A 232 7.72 -33.98 9.91
N LYS A 233 8.82 -34.62 9.53
CA LYS A 233 9.85 -35.09 10.47
C LYS A 233 10.50 -33.92 11.22
N ALA A 234 10.80 -32.83 10.52
CA ALA A 234 11.39 -31.63 11.08
C ALA A 234 10.44 -30.91 12.06
N VAL A 235 9.17 -30.75 11.69
CA VAL A 235 8.12 -30.20 12.57
C VAL A 235 7.99 -31.04 13.85
N LYS A 236 7.93 -32.38 13.73
CA LYS A 236 7.87 -33.29 14.87
C LYS A 236 9.07 -33.11 15.82
N LYS A 237 10.28 -32.99 15.28
CA LYS A 237 11.49 -32.75 16.08
C LYS A 237 11.42 -31.43 16.84
N GLN A 238 11.01 -30.34 16.17
CA GLN A 238 10.90 -29.02 16.81
C GLN A 238 9.87 -29.03 17.95
N LEU A 239 8.71 -29.67 17.76
CA LEU A 239 7.71 -29.84 18.83
C LEU A 239 8.27 -30.64 20.02
N GLN A 240 9.06 -31.68 19.78
CA GLN A 240 9.69 -32.45 20.86
C GLN A 240 10.71 -31.62 21.66
N TYR A 241 11.45 -30.71 21.02
CA TYR A 241 12.34 -29.79 21.72
C TYR A 241 11.56 -28.82 22.60
N ILE A 242 10.49 -28.22 22.07
CA ILE A 242 9.62 -27.31 22.83
C ILE A 242 8.98 -28.05 24.01
N LYS A 243 8.40 -29.23 23.79
CA LYS A 243 7.79 -30.04 24.85
C LYS A 243 8.78 -30.35 25.97
N ARG A 244 10.05 -30.62 25.64
CA ARG A 244 11.10 -30.85 26.63
C ARG A 244 11.43 -29.58 27.40
N ASN A 245 11.60 -28.45 26.71
CA ASN A 245 11.88 -27.16 27.33
C ASN A 245 10.79 -26.77 28.35
N LEU A 246 9.51 -27.02 28.01
CA LEU A 246 8.37 -26.77 28.90
C LEU A 246 8.16 -27.83 29.98
N GLY A 247 8.80 -29.00 29.86
CA GLY A 247 8.68 -30.11 30.80
C GLY A 247 9.62 -30.04 31.99
N HIS A 248 10.48 -29.01 32.07
CA HIS A 248 11.30 -28.75 33.24
C HIS A 248 10.42 -28.11 34.32
N LYS A 249 10.04 -28.92 35.32
CA LYS A 249 9.39 -28.48 36.55
C LYS A 249 10.44 -28.06 37.57
#